data_AF-A0A965W3P3-F1
#
_entry.id   AF-A0A965W3P3-F1
#
_cell.length_a   1.000
_cell.length_b   1.000
_cell.length_c   1.000
_cell.angle_alpha   90.00
_cell.angle_beta   90.00
_cell.angle_gamma   90.00
#
_symmetry.space_group_name_H-M   'P 1'
#
loop_
_entity.id
_entity.type
_entity.pdbx_description
1 polymer ?
#
loop_
_entity_poly.entity_id
_entity_poly.type
_entity_poly.pdbx_seq_one_letter_code
_entity_poly.pdbx_strand_id
1 'polypeptide(L)' 'MNWHYGQPIVNGSYICCVRGFSRPMTMEWHEGRWGYMNDGDFMFSGFDNEAVICYIGFDEIPMPENW' A
#
# COMPACT_ATOMS: atom_id res chain seq x y z
N MET A 1 10.50 11.28 4.71
CA MET A 1 9.32 10.42 4.53
C MET A 1 8.39 11.16 3.58
N ASN A 2 8.21 10.62 2.38
CA ASN A 2 7.43 11.27 1.32
C ASN A 2 6.22 10.39 1.01
N TRP A 3 5.03 10.92 1.20
CA TRP A 3 3.80 10.24 0.79
C TRP A 3 3.48 10.63 -0.65
N HIS A 4 3.21 9.62 -1.47
CA HIS A 4 2.81 9.76 -2.86
C HIS A 4 1.31 9.68 -2.99
N TYR A 5 0.77 10.44 -3.94
CA TYR A 5 -0.65 10.44 -4.28
C TYR A 5 -0.84 9.85 -5.68
N GLY A 6 -1.96 9.16 -5.89
CA GLY A 6 -2.25 8.46 -7.13
C GLY A 6 -1.75 7.00 -7.10
N GLN A 7 -1.43 6.48 -8.27
CA GLN A 7 -1.07 5.07 -8.46
C GLN A 7 0.45 4.90 -8.59
N PRO A 8 1.05 3.87 -7.95
CA PRO A 8 2.44 3.53 -8.14
C PRO A 8 2.73 3.16 -9.59
N ILE A 9 3.95 3.45 -10.03
CA ILE A 9 4.44 3.07 -11.35
C ILE A 9 5.02 1.64 -11.31
N VAL A 10 5.51 1.21 -10.15
CA VAL A 10 6.23 -0.05 -9.96
C VAL A 10 5.35 -1.01 -9.15
N ASN A 11 5.26 -2.28 -9.57
CA ASN A 11 4.59 -3.32 -8.79
C ASN A 11 5.36 -3.60 -7.49
N GLY A 12 4.64 -3.86 -6.40
CA GLY A 12 5.26 -4.22 -5.13
C GLY A 12 4.42 -3.85 -3.92
N SER A 13 5.03 -4.00 -2.74
CA SER A 13 4.38 -3.74 -1.45
C SER A 13 4.60 -2.31 -0.99
N TYR A 14 3.54 -1.70 -0.47
CA TYR A 14 3.49 -0.32 0.00
C TYR A 14 2.74 -0.23 1.32
N ILE A 15 3.02 0.83 2.09
CA ILE A 15 2.15 1.25 3.19
C ILE A 15 1.19 2.29 2.63
N CYS A 16 -0.11 2.05 2.82
CA CYS A 16 -1.18 2.82 2.20
C CYS A 16 -2.15 3.41 3.24
N CYS A 17 -2.59 4.64 3.00
CA CYS A 17 -3.72 5.24 3.71
C CYS A 17 -5.00 4.94 2.93
N VAL A 18 -5.91 4.16 3.54
CA VAL A 18 -7.14 3.70 2.89
C VAL A 18 -8.35 4.36 3.54
N ARG A 19 -9.27 4.90 2.73
CA ARG A 19 -10.51 5.51 3.22
C ARG A 19 -11.32 4.50 4.03
N GLY A 20 -11.79 4.90 5.21
CA GLY A 20 -12.58 4.04 6.11
C GLY A 20 -11.75 3.17 7.05
N PHE A 21 -10.42 3.17 6.93
CA PHE A 21 -9.53 2.50 7.86
C PHE A 21 -8.93 3.50 8.85
N SER A 22 -8.76 3.09 10.11
CA SER A 22 -8.23 3.93 11.19
C SER A 22 -6.70 3.94 11.29
N ARG A 23 -6.02 3.17 10.44
CA ARG A 23 -4.56 3.01 10.41
C ARG A 23 -4.07 2.71 9.00
N PRO A 24 -2.79 2.99 8.69
CA PRO A 24 -2.20 2.56 7.44
C PRO A 24 -2.25 1.03 7.30
N MET A 25 -2.45 0.58 6.07
CA MET A 25 -2.54 -0.82 5.70
C MET A 25 -1.38 -1.17 4.78
N THR A 26 -0.80 -2.36 4.94
CA THR A 26 0.12 -2.90 3.95
C THR A 26 -0.69 -3.42 2.78
N MET A 27 -0.33 -2.98 1.58
CA MET A 27 -1.00 -3.37 0.35
C MET A 27 0.03 -3.65 -0.73
N GLU A 28 -0.37 -4.46 -1.70
CA GLU A 28 0.44 -4.78 -2.86
C GLU A 28 -0.22 -4.19 -4.11
N TRP A 29 0.60 -3.52 -4.92
CA TRP A 29 0.25 -2.97 -6.22
C TRP A 29 0.68 -3.94 -7.29
N HIS A 30 -0.27 -4.36 -8.12
CA HIS A 30 0.01 -5.25 -9.23
C HIS A 30 -0.85 -4.89 -10.44
N GLU A 31 -0.20 -4.50 -11.54
CA GLU A 31 -0.83 -4.29 -12.85
C GLU A 31 -2.07 -3.37 -12.82
N GLY A 32 -1.96 -2.23 -12.14
CA GLY A 32 -3.05 -1.24 -12.11
C GLY A 32 -4.09 -1.46 -11.00
N ARG A 33 -3.84 -2.40 -10.08
CA ARG A 33 -4.76 -2.74 -8.99
C ARG A 33 -4.05 -2.83 -7.66
N TRP A 34 -4.72 -2.27 -6.65
CA TRP A 34 -4.37 -2.44 -5.25
C TRP A 34 -5.03 -3.67 -4.67
N GLY A 35 -4.34 -4.37 -3.76
CA GLY A 35 -4.97 -5.38 -2.94
C GLY A 35 -4.12 -5.82 -1.75
N TYR A 36 -4.65 -6.78 -1.02
CA TYR A 36 -4.05 -7.32 0.20
C TYR A 36 -4.47 -8.77 0.37
N MET A 37 -3.64 -9.57 1.02
CA MET A 37 -4.04 -10.87 1.51
C MET A 37 -4.67 -10.71 2.89
N ASN A 38 -5.87 -11.23 3.06
CA ASN A 38 -6.50 -11.37 4.37
C ASN A 38 -6.29 -12.83 4.82
N ASP A 39 -5.98 -13.08 6.09
CA ASP A 39 -5.56 -14.41 6.60
C ASP A 39 -6.61 -15.54 6.41
N GLY A 40 -7.80 -15.24 5.87
CA GLY A 40 -8.83 -16.20 5.50
C GLY A 40 -9.08 -16.38 4.00
N ASP A 41 -8.51 -15.52 3.13
CA ASP A 41 -8.75 -15.53 1.69
C ASP A 41 -7.46 -15.78 0.92
N PHE A 42 -7.43 -16.88 0.15
CA PHE A 42 -6.39 -17.19 -0.84
C PHE A 42 -6.43 -16.26 -2.07
N MET A 43 -7.39 -15.35 -2.12
CA MET A 43 -7.62 -14.43 -3.22
C MET A 43 -7.21 -13.03 -2.82
N PHE A 44 -6.52 -12.35 -3.73
CA PHE A 44 -6.17 -10.94 -3.62
C PHE A 44 -7.45 -10.13 -3.49
N SER A 45 -7.74 -9.63 -2.29
CA SER A 45 -8.90 -8.76 -2.09
C SER A 45 -8.58 -7.42 -2.73
N GLY A 46 -9.13 -7.19 -3.92
CA GLY A 46 -8.94 -5.96 -4.66
C GLY A 46 -9.61 -4.79 -3.95
N PHE A 47 -8.87 -3.71 -3.72
CA PHE A 47 -9.45 -2.44 -3.34
C PHE A 47 -9.79 -1.64 -4.58
N ASP A 48 -10.84 -0.82 -4.46
CA ASP A 48 -11.05 0.25 -5.42
C ASP A 48 -9.84 1.19 -5.37
N ASN A 49 -9.31 1.55 -6.53
CA ASN A 49 -8.19 2.48 -6.64
C ASN A 49 -8.52 3.84 -6.03
N GLU A 50 -9.78 4.25 -6.02
CA GLU A 50 -10.23 5.49 -5.38
C GLU A 50 -10.28 5.41 -3.84
N ALA A 51 -10.22 4.21 -3.27
CA ALA A 51 -10.19 4.01 -1.82
C ALA A 51 -8.80 4.29 -1.23
N VAL A 52 -7.73 4.10 -2.01
CA VAL A 52 -6.35 4.39 -1.60
C VAL A 52 -6.05 5.86 -1.81
N ILE A 53 -5.80 6.59 -0.72
CA ILE A 53 -5.63 8.05 -0.73
C ILE A 53 -4.18 8.41 -1.06
N CYS A 54 -3.23 7.76 -0.39
CA CYS A 54 -1.80 7.93 -0.58
C CYS A 54 -1.04 6.68 -0.15
N TYR A 55 0.20 6.56 -0.62
CA TYR A 55 1.07 5.43 -0.32
C TYR A 55 2.53 5.89 -0.09
N ILE A 56 3.34 5.02 0.50
CA ILE A 56 4.79 5.20 0.64
C ILE A 56 5.50 3.86 0.41
N GLY A 57 6.63 3.89 -0.30
CA GLY A 57 7.51 2.74 -0.46
C GLY A 57 8.25 2.41 0.83
N PHE A 58 8.48 1.12 1.11
CA PHE A 58 9.21 0.71 2.31
C PHE A 58 10.65 1.23 2.36
N ASP A 59 11.27 1.42 1.19
CA ASP A 59 12.60 2.01 0.99
C ASP A 59 12.64 3.52 1.28
N GLU A 60 11.49 4.19 1.27
CA GLU A 60 11.37 5.62 1.55
C GLU A 60 11.10 5.93 3.02
N ILE A 61 10.88 4.89 3.82
CA ILE A 61 10.73 4.98 5.26
C ILE A 61 12.14 5.11 5.85
N PRO A 62 12.49 6.25 6.47
CA PRO A 62 13.81 6.42 7.05
C PRO A 62 14.00 5.40 8.18
N MET A 63 14.89 4.44 7.97
CA MET A 63 15.35 3.55 9.02
C MET A 63 16.50 4.21 9.78
N PRO A 64 16.59 4.04 11.12
CA PRO A 64 17.77 4.46 11.86
C PRO A 64 19.03 3.80 11.31
N GLU A 65 20.17 4.50 11.33
CA GLU A 65 21.46 3.86 11.06
C GLU A 65 21.68 2.70 12.05
N ASN A 66 22.01 1.50 11.53
CA ASN A 66 22.21 0.24 12.25
C ASN A 66 20.96 -0.57 12.66
N TRP A 67 19.85 -0.41 11.93
CA TRP A 67 18.74 -1.37 11.99
C TRP A 67 18.94 -2.54 11.01
#